data_AF-A0A167AAA9-F1
#
_entry.id   AF-A0A167AAA9-F1
#
_cell.length_a   1.000
_cell.length_b   1.000
_cell.length_c   1.000
_cell.angle_alpha   90.00
_cell.angle_beta   90.00
_cell.angle_gamma   90.00
#
_symmetry.space_group_name_H-M   'P 1'
#
loop_
_entity.id
_entity.type
_entity.pdbx_description
1 polymer ?
#
loop_
_entity_poly.entity_id
_entity_poly.type
_entity_poly.pdbx_seq_one_letter_code
_entity_poly.pdbx_strand_id
1 'polypeptide(L)'
;MDFRLEQLNSGPDGAHILASWIGMLFSLSIDVDSMPSSSAHDTPSQRMCRLVQCLQAPDITDDEYDAVSQDLFQRIIRAGDQLLREIIIHYRTRPVSPCLDDHLFLPIPLLCMVDDDYDSDDSDDSDSIHSDDRDGSTGRLGFASRLSKYFPQEVKHAHPGADILPFDIDPDLPDYHVDQVHVLEMLVHDPLVDHVACRVLVDGEQLFCKAERGGVAFGDSVVGRDFRTMLELRAALGEQQHPRQQQPDQQQQQQQRRRRRRQQQHGEEAETETAAEAEQKQKQKQRLRVPGLRGVLRHPTEGHVIGFLRDWVPGASLNSYEMADLPAELRGEWDAKVARTLAELHRLGVYWGAAENESVIIDPHGEPWLVDFGAKVNLGLKREEGDREEGDWLDYDSIYHYLEMRDEEGVVVSDGGGSDECDFEIDVVLREKLRHWNLHMWK
;
A
#
# COMPACT_ATOMS: atom_id res chain seq x y z
N MET A 1 7.85 -13.92 -4.31
CA MET A 1 6.53 -14.58 -4.40
C MET A 1 5.83 -14.23 -3.11
N ASP A 2 4.67 -13.59 -3.20
CA ASP A 2 3.95 -13.06 -2.03
C ASP A 2 3.09 -14.16 -1.41
N PHE A 3 3.76 -15.15 -0.83
CA PHE A 3 3.14 -16.16 0.02
C PHE A 3 3.56 -15.94 1.46
N ARG A 4 2.60 -15.97 2.39
CA ARG A 4 2.88 -15.90 3.82
C ARG A 4 2.07 -16.96 4.56
N LEU A 5 2.72 -17.60 5.52
CA LEU A 5 2.05 -18.44 6.51
C LEU A 5 1.63 -17.55 7.68
N GLU A 6 0.33 -17.35 7.84
CA GLU A 6 -0.22 -16.46 8.86
C GLU A 6 -0.43 -17.20 10.18
N GLN A 7 -0.91 -18.45 10.10
CA GLN A 7 -1.12 -19.30 11.27
C GLN A 7 -0.96 -20.78 10.91
N LEU A 8 -0.32 -21.53 11.81
CA LEU A 8 -0.18 -22.97 11.73
C LEU A 8 -0.68 -23.59 13.04
N ASN A 9 -1.55 -24.60 12.94
CA ASN A 9 -1.96 -25.45 14.06
C ASN A 9 -1.86 -26.90 13.60
N SER A 10 -1.23 -27.79 14.37
CA SER A 10 -1.20 -29.22 14.02
C SER A 10 -1.23 -30.13 15.24
N GLY A 11 -1.47 -31.41 14.98
CA GLY A 11 -1.32 -32.48 15.95
C GLY A 11 -1.16 -33.84 15.25
N PRO A 12 -1.33 -34.95 15.98
CA PRO A 12 -0.96 -36.27 15.48
C PRO A 12 -1.81 -36.78 14.30
N ASP A 13 -3.02 -36.24 14.12
CA ASP A 13 -4.03 -36.69 13.14
C ASP A 13 -4.51 -35.55 12.23
N GLY A 14 -3.72 -34.47 12.11
CA GLY A 14 -4.00 -33.42 11.13
C GLY A 14 -3.33 -32.09 11.40
N ALA A 15 -3.66 -31.13 10.55
CA ALA A 15 -3.19 -29.77 10.60
C ALA A 15 -4.21 -28.79 10.02
N HIS A 16 -4.05 -27.53 10.41
CA HIS A 16 -4.74 -26.40 9.83
C HIS A 16 -3.73 -25.29 9.53
N ILE A 17 -3.89 -24.69 8.36
CA ILE A 17 -3.01 -23.63 7.85
C ILE A 17 -3.90 -22.44 7.46
N LEU A 18 -3.58 -21.26 7.97
CA LEU A 18 -4.03 -19.99 7.42
C LEU A 18 -2.86 -19.39 6.64
N ALA A 19 -3.08 -19.08 5.37
CA ALA A 19 -2.04 -18.51 4.52
C ALA A 19 -2.60 -17.40 3.64
N SER A 20 -1.73 -16.47 3.25
CA SER A 20 -1.99 -15.48 2.22
C SER A 20 -1.19 -15.77 0.95
N TRP A 21 -1.82 -15.61 -0.22
CA TRP A 21 -1.16 -15.70 -1.52
C TRP A 21 -1.73 -14.65 -2.46
N ILE A 22 -0.88 -13.76 -2.98
CA ILE A 22 -1.31 -12.65 -3.86
C ILE A 22 -2.46 -11.86 -3.18
N GLY A 23 -2.25 -11.43 -1.93
CA GLY A 23 -3.25 -10.69 -1.14
C GLY A 23 -4.54 -11.45 -0.78
N MET A 24 -4.71 -12.71 -1.21
CA MET A 24 -5.84 -13.56 -0.83
C MET A 24 -5.50 -14.40 0.39
N LEU A 25 -6.24 -14.22 1.49
CA LEU A 25 -6.23 -15.15 2.62
C LEU A 25 -7.05 -16.39 2.29
N PHE A 26 -6.55 -17.57 2.62
CA PHE A 26 -7.30 -18.82 2.57
C PHE A 26 -6.91 -19.75 3.72
N SER A 27 -7.85 -20.63 4.07
CA SER A 27 -7.72 -21.62 5.11
C SER A 27 -7.59 -23.01 4.49
N LEU A 28 -6.64 -23.82 4.95
CA LEU A 28 -6.46 -25.19 4.51
C LEU A 28 -6.52 -26.14 5.71
N SER A 29 -7.45 -27.08 5.66
CA SER A 29 -7.59 -28.17 6.62
C SER A 29 -7.00 -29.46 6.05
N ILE A 30 -6.19 -30.13 6.85
CA ILE A 30 -5.55 -31.41 6.51
C ILE A 30 -5.94 -32.38 7.62
N ASP A 31 -6.73 -33.40 7.28
CA ASP A 31 -7.09 -34.47 8.21
C ASP A 31 -6.40 -35.75 7.75
N VAL A 32 -5.78 -36.48 8.68
CA VAL A 32 -5.08 -37.74 8.37
C VAL A 32 -5.53 -38.82 9.34
N ASP A 33 -6.01 -39.95 8.81
CA ASP A 33 -6.55 -41.05 9.64
C ASP A 33 -5.49 -41.67 10.56
N SER A 34 -4.26 -41.76 10.05
CA SER A 34 -3.08 -42.16 10.82
C SER A 34 -1.80 -41.64 10.16
N MET A 35 -0.77 -41.41 10.96
CA MET A 35 0.56 -41.04 10.47
C MET A 35 1.49 -42.25 10.58
N PRO A 36 1.90 -42.87 9.46
CA PRO A 36 2.80 -44.01 9.50
C PRO A 36 4.19 -43.61 10.00
N SER A 37 4.93 -44.56 10.60
CA SER A 37 6.29 -44.30 11.08
C SER A 37 7.31 -44.06 9.96
N SER A 38 7.01 -44.51 8.73
CA SER A 38 7.86 -44.36 7.54
C SER A 38 7.17 -43.43 6.53
N SER A 39 7.92 -42.48 5.96
CA SER A 39 7.42 -41.52 4.98
C SER A 39 7.40 -42.02 3.53
N ALA A 40 7.95 -43.21 3.26
CA ALA A 40 8.13 -43.73 1.90
C ALA A 40 6.82 -43.94 1.12
N HIS A 41 5.69 -44.04 1.83
CA HIS A 41 4.36 -44.25 1.27
C HIS A 41 3.35 -43.24 1.80
N ASP A 42 3.81 -42.08 2.27
CA ASP A 42 2.89 -41.05 2.76
C ASP A 42 1.90 -40.68 1.64
N THR A 43 0.64 -40.48 1.99
CA THR A 43 -0.32 -39.82 1.12
C THR A 43 0.05 -38.33 0.98
N PRO A 44 -0.49 -37.60 -0.02
CA PRO A 44 -0.33 -36.16 -0.11
C PRO A 44 -0.64 -35.42 1.21
N SER A 45 -1.78 -35.76 1.84
CA SER A 45 -2.21 -35.18 3.12
C SER A 45 -1.22 -35.47 4.25
N GLN A 46 -0.71 -36.70 4.34
CA GLN A 46 0.31 -37.08 5.33
C GLN A 46 1.62 -36.30 5.13
N ARG A 47 2.09 -36.15 3.89
CA ARG A 47 3.28 -35.35 3.59
C ARG A 47 3.12 -33.89 4.02
N MET A 48 2.00 -33.27 3.68
CA MET A 48 1.73 -31.88 4.06
C MET A 48 1.61 -31.73 5.58
N CYS A 49 0.97 -32.68 6.27
CA CYS A 49 0.88 -32.68 7.72
C CYS A 49 2.27 -32.75 8.38
N ARG A 50 3.21 -33.55 7.85
CA ARG A 50 4.60 -33.57 8.35
C ARG A 50 5.29 -32.24 8.17
N LEU A 51 5.13 -31.58 7.02
CA LEU A 51 5.74 -30.26 6.78
C LEU A 51 5.25 -29.22 7.79
N VAL A 52 3.94 -29.20 8.08
CA VAL A 52 3.39 -28.31 9.12
C VAL A 52 3.98 -28.63 10.49
N GLN A 53 4.07 -29.91 10.86
CA GLN A 53 4.69 -30.32 12.12
C GLN A 53 6.17 -29.92 12.21
N CYS A 54 6.92 -30.03 11.11
CA CYS A 54 8.30 -29.57 11.03
C CYS A 54 8.40 -28.06 11.25
N LEU A 55 7.54 -27.26 10.63
CA LEU A 55 7.51 -25.80 10.83
C LEU A 55 7.19 -25.37 12.25
N GLN A 56 6.59 -26.26 13.05
CA GLN A 56 6.29 -26.03 14.46
C GLN A 56 7.33 -26.64 15.42
N ALA A 57 8.42 -27.22 14.90
CA ALA A 57 9.48 -27.75 15.73
C ALA A 57 10.18 -26.61 16.50
N PRO A 58 10.43 -26.77 17.81
CA PRO A 58 10.98 -25.70 18.64
C PRO A 58 12.44 -25.36 18.31
N ASP A 59 13.12 -26.21 17.56
CA ASP A 59 14.53 -26.16 17.19
C ASP A 59 14.77 -25.97 15.69
N ILE A 60 13.74 -25.64 14.91
CA ILE A 60 13.89 -25.34 13.48
C ILE A 60 14.75 -24.08 13.30
N THR A 61 15.73 -24.16 12.39
CA THR A 61 16.53 -23.00 12.00
C THR A 61 15.81 -22.14 10.96
N ASP A 62 16.20 -20.87 10.82
CA ASP A 62 15.60 -19.96 9.82
C ASP A 62 15.74 -20.52 8.39
N ASP A 63 16.90 -21.07 8.03
CA ASP A 63 17.14 -21.68 6.72
C ASP A 63 16.25 -22.92 6.48
N GLU A 64 16.04 -23.73 7.51
CA GLU A 64 15.13 -24.89 7.44
C GLU A 64 13.68 -24.43 7.36
N TYR A 65 13.28 -23.40 8.11
CA TYR A 65 11.96 -22.83 8.05
C TYR A 65 11.64 -22.32 6.65
N ASP A 66 12.55 -21.58 6.03
CA ASP A 66 12.41 -21.08 4.67
C ASP A 66 12.29 -22.22 3.65
N ALA A 67 13.16 -23.24 3.76
CA ALA A 67 13.10 -24.39 2.86
C ALA A 67 11.80 -25.19 2.99
N VAL A 68 11.37 -25.48 4.23
CA VAL A 68 10.16 -26.28 4.51
C VAL A 68 8.89 -25.50 4.17
N SER A 69 8.83 -24.20 4.47
CA SER A 69 7.69 -23.34 4.15
C SER A 69 7.52 -23.19 2.64
N GLN A 70 8.63 -23.08 1.91
CA GLN A 70 8.62 -23.07 0.44
C GLN A 70 8.15 -24.41 -0.13
N ASP A 71 8.58 -25.57 0.40
CA ASP A 71 8.09 -26.88 -0.05
C ASP A 71 6.59 -27.04 0.21
N LEU A 72 6.13 -26.67 1.41
CA LEU A 72 4.71 -26.68 1.77
C LEU A 72 3.90 -25.82 0.80
N PHE A 73 4.38 -24.61 0.52
CA PHE A 73 3.72 -23.69 -0.41
C PHE A 73 3.62 -24.27 -1.82
N GLN A 74 4.72 -24.80 -2.37
CA GLN A 74 4.73 -25.39 -3.70
C GLN A 74 3.72 -26.54 -3.82
N ARG A 75 3.58 -27.35 -2.77
CA ARG A 75 2.60 -28.43 -2.72
C ARG A 75 1.16 -27.90 -2.69
N ILE A 76 0.88 -26.89 -1.88
CA ILE A 76 -0.44 -26.22 -1.84
C ILE A 76 -0.81 -25.69 -3.23
N ILE A 77 0.11 -24.97 -3.89
CA ILE A 77 -0.16 -24.40 -5.21
C ILE A 77 -0.37 -25.49 -6.27
N ARG A 78 0.47 -26.54 -6.28
CA ARG A 78 0.32 -27.64 -7.23
C ARG A 78 -1.02 -28.36 -7.05
N ALA A 79 -1.37 -28.69 -5.81
CA ALA A 79 -2.63 -29.37 -5.51
C ALA A 79 -3.86 -28.47 -5.74
N GLY A 80 -3.68 -27.15 -5.62
CA GLY A 80 -4.72 -26.14 -5.72
C GLY A 80 -4.84 -25.42 -7.06
N ASP A 81 -3.96 -25.66 -8.04
CA ASP A 81 -3.76 -24.77 -9.19
C ASP A 81 -5.07 -24.34 -9.87
N GLN A 82 -5.94 -25.29 -10.21
CA GLN A 82 -7.23 -24.97 -10.82
C GLN A 82 -8.18 -24.26 -9.84
N LEU A 83 -8.31 -24.76 -8.61
CA LEU A 83 -9.27 -24.25 -7.63
C LEU A 83 -8.92 -22.82 -7.18
N LEU A 84 -7.65 -22.55 -6.90
CA LEU A 84 -7.18 -21.23 -6.50
C LEU A 84 -7.35 -20.21 -7.64
N ARG A 85 -7.13 -20.62 -8.91
CA ARG A 85 -7.43 -19.76 -10.07
C ARG A 85 -8.91 -19.43 -10.17
N GLU A 86 -9.79 -20.40 -9.95
CA GLU A 86 -11.25 -20.19 -9.95
C GLU A 86 -11.67 -19.20 -8.85
N ILE A 87 -11.10 -19.32 -7.64
CA ILE A 87 -11.34 -18.39 -6.53
C ILE A 87 -10.82 -16.98 -6.87
N ILE A 88 -9.62 -16.86 -7.43
CA ILE A 88 -9.04 -15.58 -7.85
C ILE A 88 -9.93 -14.90 -8.90
N ILE A 89 -10.39 -15.65 -9.91
CA ILE A 89 -11.32 -15.15 -10.92
C ILE A 89 -12.63 -14.71 -10.27
N HIS A 90 -13.15 -15.48 -9.31
CA HIS A 90 -14.35 -15.13 -8.59
C HIS A 90 -14.20 -13.81 -7.83
N TYR A 91 -13.11 -13.60 -7.09
CA TYR A 91 -12.87 -12.33 -6.40
C TYR A 91 -12.71 -11.16 -7.37
N ARG A 92 -11.97 -11.33 -8.46
CA ARG A 92 -11.79 -10.28 -9.48
C ARG A 92 -13.07 -9.94 -10.26
N THR A 93 -14.04 -10.85 -10.31
CA THR A 93 -15.32 -10.64 -10.99
C THR A 93 -16.48 -10.34 -10.02
N ARG A 94 -16.20 -10.27 -8.70
CA ARG A 94 -17.20 -9.93 -7.68
C ARG A 94 -17.70 -8.51 -7.95
N PRO A 95 -19.01 -8.26 -7.87
CA PRO A 95 -19.55 -6.91 -7.95
C PRO A 95 -18.94 -6.01 -6.86
N VAL A 96 -18.65 -4.76 -7.20
CA VAL A 96 -18.15 -3.76 -6.25
C VAL A 96 -19.20 -3.56 -5.15
N SER A 97 -18.81 -3.83 -3.91
CA SER A 97 -19.68 -3.54 -2.76
C SER A 97 -19.69 -2.04 -2.46
N PRO A 98 -20.84 -1.47 -2.03
CA PRO A 98 -20.87 -0.14 -1.46
C PRO A 98 -20.22 -0.03 -0.08
N CYS A 99 -19.87 -1.14 0.57
CA CYS A 99 -19.31 -1.13 1.92
C CYS A 99 -17.79 -1.40 1.87
N LEU A 100 -17.01 -0.63 2.63
CA LEU A 100 -15.54 -0.76 2.60
C LEU A 100 -15.05 -2.09 3.20
N ASP A 101 -15.75 -2.61 4.22
CA ASP A 101 -15.44 -3.89 4.88
C ASP A 101 -15.40 -5.08 3.89
N ASP A 102 -16.33 -5.12 2.94
CA ASP A 102 -16.44 -6.14 1.89
C ASP A 102 -15.23 -6.16 0.95
N HIS A 103 -14.53 -5.03 0.83
CA HIS A 103 -13.32 -4.91 0.04
C HIS A 103 -12.09 -5.26 0.86
N LEU A 104 -12.05 -4.94 2.15
CA LEU A 104 -10.89 -5.20 2.99
C LEU A 104 -10.82 -6.64 3.48
N PHE A 105 -11.98 -7.22 3.80
CA PHE A 105 -12.10 -8.55 4.39
C PHE A 105 -12.85 -9.48 3.44
N LEU A 106 -12.16 -9.88 2.37
CA LEU A 106 -12.69 -10.89 1.47
C LEU A 106 -12.98 -12.18 2.28
N PRO A 107 -14.05 -12.92 1.92
CA PRO A 107 -14.31 -14.22 2.52
C PRO A 107 -13.05 -15.09 2.47
N ILE A 108 -12.73 -15.78 3.57
CA ILE A 108 -11.59 -16.71 3.60
C ILE A 108 -12.10 -18.07 3.15
N PRO A 109 -11.75 -18.56 1.95
CA PRO A 109 -12.20 -19.87 1.50
C PRO A 109 -11.57 -20.95 2.38
N LEU A 110 -12.39 -21.93 2.76
CA LEU A 110 -11.96 -23.09 3.51
C LEU A 110 -11.73 -24.26 2.55
N LEU A 111 -10.49 -24.68 2.45
CA LEU A 111 -10.02 -25.74 1.57
C LEU A 111 -9.66 -26.98 2.38
N CYS A 112 -9.70 -28.14 1.75
CA CYS A 112 -9.16 -29.38 2.29
C CYS A 112 -8.31 -30.12 1.27
N MET A 113 -7.35 -30.89 1.77
CA MET A 113 -6.59 -31.82 0.95
C MET A 113 -7.44 -33.06 0.66
N VAL A 114 -7.53 -33.45 -0.62
CA VAL A 114 -8.16 -34.70 -1.05
C VAL A 114 -7.05 -35.58 -1.61
N ASP A 115 -6.83 -36.72 -0.95
CA ASP A 115 -5.97 -37.77 -1.47
C ASP A 115 -6.75 -38.50 -2.57
N ASP A 116 -6.11 -38.76 -3.71
CA ASP A 116 -6.74 -39.61 -4.72
C ASP A 116 -6.90 -41.00 -4.11
N ASP A 117 -8.13 -41.51 -4.07
CA ASP A 117 -8.38 -42.91 -3.73
C ASP A 117 -7.60 -43.73 -4.77
N TYR A 118 -6.47 -44.29 -4.35
CA TYR A 118 -5.80 -45.35 -5.09
C TYR A 118 -6.79 -46.52 -5.07
N ASP A 119 -7.69 -46.57 -6.05
CA ASP A 119 -8.39 -47.79 -6.41
C ASP A 119 -7.28 -48.80 -6.71
N SER A 120 -7.02 -49.64 -5.71
CA SER A 120 -6.15 -50.79 -5.78
C SER A 120 -6.82 -51.82 -6.69
N ASP A 121 -6.88 -51.51 -7.99
CA ASP A 121 -7.14 -52.52 -9.00
C ASP A 121 -5.81 -53.23 -9.22
N ASP A 122 -5.58 -54.24 -8.38
CA ASP A 122 -4.53 -55.27 -8.50
C ASP A 122 -4.73 -56.02 -9.84
N SER A 123 -4.43 -55.39 -10.97
CA SER A 123 -4.23 -56.07 -12.24
C SER A 123 -2.74 -56.09 -12.56
N ASP A 124 -2.15 -57.23 -12.19
CA ASP A 124 -0.82 -57.71 -12.51
C ASP A 124 -0.32 -57.38 -13.92
N ASP A 125 1.01 -57.23 -13.98
CA ASP A 125 1.90 -57.46 -15.13
C ASP A 125 1.81 -56.51 -16.33
N SER A 126 2.69 -55.52 -16.35
CA SER A 126 3.62 -55.40 -17.49
C SER A 126 4.80 -54.47 -17.20
N ASP A 127 5.99 -55.08 -17.24
CA ASP A 127 7.29 -54.44 -17.34
C ASP A 127 7.29 -53.35 -18.43
N SER A 128 7.28 -52.09 -18.01
CA SER A 128 7.74 -51.00 -18.88
C SER A 128 8.65 -50.05 -18.12
N ILE A 129 9.79 -49.83 -18.77
CA ILE A 129 11.04 -49.36 -18.24
C ILE A 129 11.16 -47.86 -18.50
N HIS A 130 11.47 -47.12 -17.43
CA HIS A 130 12.06 -45.76 -17.37
C HIS A 130 11.32 -44.59 -18.04
N SER A 131 10.53 -43.88 -17.22
CA SER A 131 10.65 -42.42 -17.14
C SER A 131 10.63 -42.00 -15.66
N ASP A 132 11.60 -41.18 -15.29
CA ASP A 132 12.08 -40.93 -13.92
C ASP A 132 11.33 -39.79 -13.22
N ASP A 133 10.04 -39.60 -13.53
CA ASP A 133 9.17 -38.62 -12.88
C ASP A 133 8.26 -39.31 -11.86
N ARG A 134 8.88 -39.97 -10.87
CA ARG A 134 8.17 -40.49 -9.68
C ARG A 134 7.84 -39.37 -8.69
N ASP A 135 7.29 -38.25 -9.16
CA ASP A 135 6.57 -37.34 -8.27
C ASP A 135 5.19 -37.98 -8.09
N GLY A 136 5.04 -38.79 -7.02
CA GLY A 136 3.78 -39.45 -6.68
C GLY A 136 2.62 -38.46 -6.64
N SER A 137 1.37 -38.94 -6.79
CA SER A 137 0.17 -38.09 -6.87
C SER A 137 0.31 -36.89 -5.91
N THR A 138 0.12 -35.69 -6.45
CA THR A 138 0.24 -34.44 -5.69
C THR A 138 -0.96 -34.19 -4.78
N GLY A 139 -1.99 -35.04 -4.84
CA GLY A 139 -3.31 -34.77 -4.27
C GLY A 139 -3.99 -33.59 -4.96
N ARG A 140 -5.24 -33.31 -4.56
CA ARG A 140 -6.02 -32.19 -5.07
C ARG A 140 -6.71 -31.41 -3.95
N LEU A 141 -6.71 -30.08 -4.02
CA LEU A 141 -7.49 -29.26 -3.10
C LEU A 141 -8.97 -29.25 -3.51
N GLY A 142 -9.84 -29.35 -2.51
CA GLY A 142 -11.29 -29.17 -2.62
C GLY A 142 -11.79 -28.14 -1.61
N PHE A 143 -13.04 -27.70 -1.75
CA PHE A 143 -13.71 -26.94 -0.68
C PHE A 143 -14.04 -27.87 0.48
N ALA A 144 -13.67 -27.48 1.70
CA ALA A 144 -14.01 -28.27 2.87
C ALA A 144 -15.48 -28.03 3.27
N SER A 145 -16.19 -29.11 3.59
CA SER A 145 -17.55 -29.03 4.15
C SER A 145 -17.57 -28.96 5.67
N ARG A 146 -16.41 -29.14 6.32
CA ARG A 146 -16.23 -29.19 7.77
C ARG A 146 -14.91 -28.53 8.16
N LEU A 147 -14.90 -27.94 9.35
CA LEU A 147 -13.68 -27.42 9.96
C LEU A 147 -12.91 -28.58 10.58
N SER A 148 -11.60 -28.64 10.36
CA SER A 148 -10.74 -29.52 11.13
C SER A 148 -10.78 -29.11 12.60
N LYS A 149 -10.53 -30.05 13.52
CA LYS A 149 -10.44 -29.76 14.95
C LYS A 149 -9.27 -28.81 15.31
N TYR A 150 -8.34 -28.61 14.38
CA TYR A 150 -7.24 -27.65 14.47
C TYR A 150 -7.58 -26.25 13.95
N PHE A 151 -8.78 -26.07 13.39
CA PHE A 151 -9.28 -24.76 12.99
C PHE A 151 -9.38 -23.86 14.24
N PRO A 152 -8.82 -22.64 14.19
CA PRO A 152 -8.82 -21.74 15.34
C PRO A 152 -10.26 -21.29 15.69
N GLN A 153 -10.49 -20.96 16.96
CA GLN A 153 -11.80 -20.42 17.38
C GLN A 153 -12.12 -19.07 16.73
N GLU A 154 -11.08 -18.29 16.41
CA GLU A 154 -11.18 -16.99 15.76
C GLU A 154 -10.03 -16.85 14.76
N VAL A 155 -10.37 -16.49 13.52
CA VAL A 155 -9.39 -16.13 12.49
C VAL A 155 -9.17 -14.63 12.62
N LYS A 156 -7.97 -14.22 13.00
CA LYS A 156 -7.61 -12.81 13.07
C LYS A 156 -7.18 -12.31 11.70
N HIS A 157 -7.61 -11.10 11.36
CA HIS A 157 -7.15 -10.41 10.16
C HIS A 157 -5.86 -9.61 10.42
N ALA A 158 -5.61 -9.24 11.68
CA ALA A 158 -4.37 -8.59 12.07
C ALA A 158 -3.16 -9.53 12.10
N HIS A 159 -2.05 -9.04 11.56
CA HIS A 159 -0.73 -9.57 11.89
C HIS A 159 -0.43 -9.38 13.40
N PRO A 160 0.27 -10.31 14.06
CA PRO A 160 0.75 -10.11 15.43
C PRO A 160 1.50 -8.77 15.57
N GLY A 161 1.04 -7.90 16.48
CA GLY A 161 1.61 -6.58 16.68
C GLY A 161 0.93 -5.44 15.90
N ALA A 162 -0.16 -5.69 15.16
CA ALA A 162 -0.94 -4.62 14.52
C ALA A 162 -1.48 -3.55 15.52
N ASP A 163 -1.62 -3.91 16.80
CA ASP A 163 -2.01 -2.98 17.87
C ASP A 163 -0.88 -2.01 18.26
N ILE A 164 0.37 -2.28 17.85
CA ILE A 164 1.56 -1.51 18.22
C ILE A 164 1.95 -0.63 17.04
N LEU A 165 1.54 0.63 17.11
CA LEU A 165 1.98 1.64 16.14
C LEU A 165 3.35 2.21 16.55
N PRO A 166 4.29 2.38 15.61
CA PRO A 166 5.59 3.00 15.89
C PRO A 166 5.51 4.54 16.00
N PHE A 167 4.30 5.10 16.02
CA PHE A 167 4.03 6.54 16.11
C PHE A 167 2.70 6.78 16.83
N ASP A 168 2.55 7.97 17.42
CA ASP A 168 1.33 8.39 18.09
C ASP A 168 0.31 8.95 17.09
N ILE A 169 -0.97 8.65 17.34
CA ILE A 169 -2.09 9.23 16.58
C ILE A 169 -2.57 10.48 17.31
N ASP A 170 -2.83 11.54 16.54
CA ASP A 170 -3.46 12.77 17.06
C ASP A 170 -4.82 12.42 17.71
N PRO A 171 -4.99 12.62 19.03
CA PRO A 171 -6.23 12.28 19.74
C PRO A 171 -7.44 13.13 19.31
N ASP A 172 -7.21 14.26 18.63
CA ASP A 172 -8.28 15.10 18.08
C ASP A 172 -8.75 14.61 16.70
N LEU A 173 -8.10 13.59 16.13
CA LEU A 173 -8.49 13.01 14.85
C LEU A 173 -9.68 12.04 15.06
N PRO A 174 -10.79 12.20 14.33
CA PRO A 174 -11.94 11.29 14.45
C PRO A 174 -11.58 9.84 14.11
N ASP A 175 -12.09 8.91 14.91
CA ASP A 175 -12.03 7.48 14.65
C ASP A 175 -13.29 7.02 13.91
N TYR A 176 -13.10 6.25 12.85
CA TYR A 176 -14.15 5.63 12.05
C TYR A 176 -13.96 4.13 11.99
N HIS A 177 -15.06 3.39 12.04
CA HIS A 177 -15.06 1.97 11.71
C HIS A 177 -15.32 1.79 10.21
N VAL A 178 -14.71 0.78 9.59
CA VAL A 178 -14.85 0.58 8.14
C VAL A 178 -16.25 0.18 7.69
N ASP A 179 -17.09 -0.35 8.58
CA ASP A 179 -18.52 -0.60 8.33
C ASP A 179 -19.36 0.69 8.25
N GLN A 180 -18.79 1.83 8.65
CA GLN A 180 -19.40 3.16 8.51
C GLN A 180 -19.03 3.85 7.18
N VAL A 181 -18.09 3.28 6.43
CA VAL A 181 -17.52 3.92 5.24
C VAL A 181 -18.15 3.39 3.97
N HIS A 182 -18.84 4.28 3.25
CA HIS A 182 -19.50 3.93 2.00
C HIS A 182 -18.58 4.19 0.81
N VAL A 183 -18.28 3.15 0.01
CA VAL A 183 -17.44 3.26 -1.18
C VAL A 183 -18.26 3.85 -2.33
N LEU A 184 -17.80 4.99 -2.86
CA LEU A 184 -18.37 5.62 -4.05
C LEU A 184 -17.68 5.13 -5.32
N GLU A 185 -16.36 4.95 -5.25
CA GLU A 185 -15.51 4.58 -6.38
C GLU A 185 -14.22 3.94 -5.88
N MET A 186 -13.88 2.79 -6.45
CA MET A 186 -12.58 2.16 -6.24
C MET A 186 -11.57 2.83 -7.16
N LEU A 187 -10.42 3.23 -6.63
CA LEU A 187 -9.32 3.79 -7.44
C LEU A 187 -8.30 2.70 -7.73
N VAL A 188 -8.05 1.80 -6.76
CA VAL A 188 -7.31 0.55 -6.98
C VAL A 188 -8.30 -0.58 -7.25
N HIS A 189 -8.24 -1.14 -8.46
CA HIS A 189 -9.29 -2.03 -8.98
C HIS A 189 -9.01 -3.52 -8.78
N ASP A 190 -7.77 -3.93 -8.49
CA ASP A 190 -7.47 -5.34 -8.23
C ASP A 190 -7.78 -5.68 -6.76
N PRO A 191 -8.81 -6.52 -6.48
CA PRO A 191 -9.16 -6.91 -5.13
C PRO A 191 -8.13 -7.85 -4.48
N LEU A 192 -6.97 -8.07 -5.08
CA LEU A 192 -5.89 -8.88 -4.53
C LEU A 192 -4.66 -8.05 -4.15
N VAL A 193 -4.74 -6.73 -4.25
CA VAL A 193 -3.70 -5.82 -3.74
C VAL A 193 -3.82 -5.71 -2.22
N ASP A 194 -2.67 -5.66 -1.53
CA ASP A 194 -2.58 -5.58 -0.06
C ASP A 194 -3.27 -4.35 0.55
N HIS A 195 -3.60 -3.35 -0.27
CA HIS A 195 -4.29 -2.14 0.13
C HIS A 195 -5.42 -1.76 -0.83
N VAL A 196 -6.34 -0.96 -0.31
CA VAL A 196 -7.45 -0.34 -1.02
C VAL A 196 -7.23 1.17 -1.02
N ALA A 197 -7.41 1.79 -2.19
CA ALA A 197 -7.61 3.23 -2.31
C ALA A 197 -8.95 3.49 -3.00
N CYS A 198 -9.77 4.34 -2.39
CA CYS A 198 -11.13 4.60 -2.87
C CYS A 198 -11.58 6.01 -2.52
N ARG A 199 -12.52 6.52 -3.32
CA ARG A 199 -13.34 7.65 -2.95
C ARG A 199 -14.53 7.13 -2.14
N VAL A 200 -14.76 7.73 -0.98
CA VAL A 200 -15.74 7.27 -0.02
C VAL A 200 -16.66 8.40 0.42
N LEU A 201 -17.80 8.03 0.99
CA LEU A 201 -18.74 8.92 1.67
C LEU A 201 -18.76 8.54 3.16
N VAL A 202 -18.44 9.50 4.02
CA VAL A 202 -18.47 9.35 5.48
C VAL A 202 -19.14 10.60 6.06
N ASP A 203 -20.17 10.43 6.90
CA ASP A 203 -20.95 11.53 7.48
C ASP A 203 -21.49 12.55 6.45
N GLY A 204 -21.73 12.12 5.22
CA GLY A 204 -22.20 12.98 4.12
C GLY A 204 -21.10 13.78 3.41
N GLU A 205 -19.83 13.62 3.80
CA GLU A 205 -18.67 14.23 3.13
C GLU A 205 -17.96 13.21 2.22
N GLN A 206 -17.54 13.66 1.03
CA GLN A 206 -16.70 12.85 0.14
C GLN A 206 -15.24 12.97 0.56
N LEU A 207 -14.61 11.83 0.82
CA LEU A 207 -13.23 11.73 1.28
C LEU A 207 -12.46 10.73 0.43
N PHE A 208 -11.13 10.82 0.47
CA PHE A 208 -10.26 9.77 0.01
C PHE A 208 -9.95 8.83 1.17
N CYS A 209 -10.06 7.53 0.92
CA CYS A 209 -9.75 6.47 1.86
C CYS A 209 -8.59 5.63 1.34
N LYS A 210 -7.61 5.36 2.22
CA LYS A 210 -6.55 4.38 2.00
C LYS A 210 -6.48 3.44 3.19
N ALA A 211 -6.59 2.15 2.93
CA ALA A 211 -6.63 1.13 3.99
C ALA A 211 -5.93 -0.16 3.54
N GLU A 212 -5.40 -0.90 4.50
CA GLU A 212 -4.67 -2.16 4.32
C GLU A 212 -5.57 -3.35 4.71
N ARG A 213 -5.38 -4.49 4.04
CA ARG A 213 -6.22 -5.69 4.20
C ARG A 213 -5.81 -6.64 5.34
N GLY A 214 -4.79 -6.26 6.11
CA GLY A 214 -4.20 -7.11 7.14
C GLY A 214 -3.23 -8.13 6.53
N GLY A 215 -1.99 -8.14 7.04
CA GLY A 215 -0.92 -9.03 6.56
C GLY A 215 0.49 -8.51 6.84
N VAL A 216 0.64 -7.20 7.06
CA VAL A 216 1.87 -6.58 7.57
C VAL A 216 1.52 -5.76 8.82
N ALA A 217 2.51 -5.51 9.68
CA ALA A 217 2.36 -4.50 10.71
C ALA A 217 2.06 -3.15 10.04
N PHE A 218 0.85 -2.60 10.25
CA PHE A 218 0.36 -1.40 9.58
C PHE A 218 1.40 -0.27 9.55
N GLY A 219 2.13 -0.07 10.65
CA GLY A 219 3.17 0.97 10.76
C GLY A 219 4.29 0.90 9.73
N ASP A 220 4.57 -0.28 9.17
CA ASP A 220 5.62 -0.53 8.18
C ASP A 220 5.07 -0.68 6.75
N SER A 221 3.75 -0.73 6.59
CA SER A 221 3.13 -0.83 5.28
C SER A 221 3.22 0.48 4.49
N VAL A 222 2.94 0.43 3.19
CA VAL A 222 2.81 1.64 2.35
C VAL A 222 1.72 2.56 2.90
N VAL A 223 0.61 2.00 3.41
CA VAL A 223 -0.51 2.77 3.96
C VAL A 223 -0.11 3.43 5.27
N GLY A 224 0.54 2.71 6.20
CA GLY A 224 0.96 3.31 7.47
C GLY A 224 2.09 4.33 7.33
N ARG A 225 2.97 4.18 6.34
CA ARG A 225 3.97 5.22 6.00
C ARG A 225 3.31 6.51 5.50
N ASP A 226 2.36 6.40 4.57
CA ASP A 226 1.55 7.55 4.10
C ASP A 226 0.83 8.23 5.27
N PHE A 227 0.16 7.43 6.11
CA PHE A 227 -0.53 7.92 7.29
C PHE A 227 0.40 8.66 8.27
N ARG A 228 1.60 8.12 8.52
CA ARG A 228 2.61 8.75 9.37
C ARG A 228 3.02 10.12 8.84
N THR A 229 3.34 10.22 7.54
CA THR A 229 3.70 11.50 6.92
C THR A 229 2.54 12.50 6.99
N MET A 230 1.30 12.04 6.84
CA MET A 230 0.12 12.89 7.00
C MET A 230 -0.08 13.39 8.45
N LEU A 231 0.26 12.58 9.45
CA LEU A 231 0.29 12.99 10.85
C LEU A 231 1.38 14.04 11.12
N GLU A 232 2.59 13.83 10.58
CA GLU A 232 3.69 14.80 10.66
C GLU A 232 3.31 16.15 10.04
N LEU A 233 2.71 16.12 8.84
CA LEU A 233 2.21 17.30 8.16
C LEU A 233 1.13 18.01 8.97
N ARG A 234 0.16 17.27 9.51
CA ARG A 234 -0.90 17.83 10.34
C ARG A 234 -0.33 18.51 11.59
N ALA A 235 0.63 17.88 12.26
CA ALA A 235 1.31 18.45 13.42
C ALA A 235 2.06 19.74 13.05
N ALA A 236 2.85 19.73 11.97
CA ALA A 236 3.60 20.90 11.50
C ALA A 236 2.68 22.08 11.14
N LEU A 237 1.55 21.81 10.49
CA LEU A 237 0.55 22.83 10.17
C LEU A 237 -0.20 23.35 11.41
N GLY A 238 -0.39 22.50 12.44
CA GLY A 238 -0.96 22.90 13.73
C GLY A 238 -0.02 23.81 14.54
N GLU A 239 1.28 23.51 14.57
CA GLU A 239 2.29 24.34 15.25
C GLU A 239 2.42 25.73 14.61
N GLN A 240 2.20 25.85 13.29
CA GLN A 240 2.14 27.15 12.59
C GLN A 240 0.93 28.00 13.02
N GLN A 241 -0.18 27.38 13.42
CA GLN A 241 -1.38 28.08 13.87
C GLN A 241 -1.33 28.46 15.36
N HIS A 242 -0.57 27.70 16.16
CA HIS A 242 -0.32 27.97 17.57
C HIS A 242 1.19 27.95 17.86
N PRO A 243 1.95 28.97 17.40
CA PRO A 243 3.37 29.05 17.72
C PRO A 243 3.50 29.07 19.24
N ARG A 244 4.22 28.07 19.79
CA ARG A 244 4.49 27.96 21.23
C ARG A 244 4.77 29.35 21.78
N GLN A 245 3.94 29.78 22.73
CA GLN A 245 4.11 31.07 23.41
C GLN A 245 5.54 31.15 23.96
N GLN A 246 6.39 31.88 23.25
CA GLN A 246 7.69 32.27 23.76
C GLN A 246 7.46 33.04 25.07
N GLN A 247 8.29 32.73 26.05
CA GLN A 247 8.23 33.19 27.44
C GLN A 247 7.68 34.63 27.61
N PRO A 248 6.69 34.84 28.50
CA PRO A 248 5.96 36.12 28.62
C PRO A 248 6.84 37.35 28.95
N ASP A 249 8.06 37.13 29.45
CA ASP A 249 8.94 38.22 29.88
C ASP A 249 9.62 38.98 28.72
N GLN A 250 9.84 38.34 27.57
CA GLN A 250 10.46 39.02 26.42
C GLN A 250 9.44 39.80 25.57
N GLN A 251 8.20 39.30 25.45
CA GLN A 251 7.14 40.00 24.70
C GLN A 251 6.68 41.29 25.40
N GLN A 252 6.64 41.33 26.74
CA GLN A 252 6.29 42.57 27.45
C GLN A 252 7.36 43.66 27.24
N GLN A 253 8.65 43.32 27.23
CA GLN A 253 9.71 44.28 26.94
C GLN A 253 9.69 44.78 25.49
N GLN A 254 9.38 43.91 24.53
CA GLN A 254 9.27 44.29 23.11
C GLN A 254 8.03 45.16 22.84
N GLN A 255 6.89 44.86 23.47
CA GLN A 255 5.67 45.68 23.36
C GLN A 255 5.86 47.06 24.01
N GLN A 256 6.57 47.14 25.14
CA GLN A 256 6.92 48.43 25.75
C GLN A 256 7.87 49.26 24.87
N ARG A 257 8.85 48.62 24.20
CA ARG A 257 9.74 49.29 23.22
C ARG A 257 8.98 49.77 21.98
N ARG A 258 8.02 48.99 21.47
CA ARG A 258 7.18 49.37 20.32
C ARG A 258 6.21 50.51 20.65
N ARG A 259 5.62 50.53 21.85
CA ARG A 259 4.78 51.66 22.33
C ARG A 259 5.58 52.95 22.44
N ARG A 260 6.82 52.90 22.93
CA ARG A 260 7.71 54.07 22.99
C ARG A 260 8.11 54.61 21.61
N ARG A 261 8.30 53.73 20.62
CA ARG A 261 8.58 54.14 19.23
C ARG A 261 7.35 54.70 18.51
N ARG A 262 6.16 54.13 18.73
CA ARG A 262 4.90 54.61 18.13
C ARG A 262 4.44 55.97 18.67
N GLN A 263 4.79 56.32 19.92
CA GLN A 263 4.53 57.65 20.45
C GLN A 263 5.48 58.74 19.90
N GLN A 264 6.52 58.37 19.14
CA GLN A 264 7.45 59.31 18.53
C GLN A 264 7.25 59.52 17.03
N GLN A 265 6.33 58.79 16.38
CA GLN A 265 6.04 58.94 14.95
C GLN A 265 4.53 58.92 14.73
N HIS A 266 3.95 60.12 14.60
CA HIS A 266 2.62 60.31 14.03
C HIS A 266 2.74 61.25 12.82
N GLY A 267 2.05 60.86 11.75
CA GLY A 267 2.03 61.46 10.40
C GLY A 267 2.41 60.35 9.40
N GLU A 268 1.62 59.93 8.42
CA GLU A 268 0.46 60.50 7.73
C GLU A 268 -0.43 59.36 7.18
N GLU A 269 -1.60 59.74 6.68
CA GLU A 269 -2.69 58.93 6.13
C GLU A 269 -2.31 58.19 4.83
N ALA A 270 -2.80 56.95 4.66
CA ALA A 270 -3.14 56.37 3.35
C ALA A 270 -4.03 55.13 3.53
N GLU A 271 -4.97 54.96 2.60
CA GLU A 271 -5.93 53.89 2.43
C GLU A 271 -5.33 52.49 2.68
N THR A 272 -5.98 51.67 3.51
CA THR A 272 -5.56 50.28 3.74
C THR A 272 -6.74 49.34 3.69
N GLU A 273 -6.71 48.45 2.70
CA GLU A 273 -7.28 47.10 2.79
C GLU A 273 -6.93 46.55 4.17
N THR A 274 -7.93 46.12 4.94
CA THR A 274 -7.71 45.85 6.36
C THR A 274 -6.69 44.71 6.50
N ALA A 275 -5.74 44.86 7.43
CA ALA A 275 -4.71 43.84 7.67
C ALA A 275 -5.31 42.44 7.90
N ALA A 276 -6.55 42.37 8.41
CA ALA A 276 -7.30 41.12 8.56
C ALA A 276 -7.78 40.53 7.22
N GLU A 277 -8.27 41.34 6.27
CA GLU A 277 -8.64 40.87 4.92
C GLU A 277 -7.41 40.49 4.10
N ALA A 278 -6.31 41.25 4.21
CA ALA A 278 -5.04 40.90 3.60
C ALA A 278 -4.45 39.62 4.23
N GLU A 279 -4.49 39.47 5.56
CA GLU A 279 -4.05 38.26 6.26
C GLU A 279 -4.94 37.05 5.94
N GLN A 280 -6.24 37.25 5.74
CA GLN A 280 -7.17 36.18 5.38
C GLN A 280 -7.06 35.79 3.90
N LYS A 281 -6.83 36.74 2.99
CA LYS A 281 -6.46 36.48 1.59
C LYS A 281 -5.05 35.85 1.48
N GLN A 282 -4.11 36.23 2.34
CA GLN A 282 -2.76 35.65 2.42
C GLN A 282 -2.80 34.22 2.98
N LYS A 283 -3.60 33.96 4.04
CA LYS A 283 -3.89 32.63 4.59
C LYS A 283 -4.63 31.74 3.59
N GLN A 284 -5.55 32.30 2.79
CA GLN A 284 -6.18 31.59 1.68
C GLN A 284 -5.21 31.34 0.50
N LYS A 285 -4.24 32.24 0.26
CA LYS A 285 -3.15 32.08 -0.72
C LYS A 285 -2.04 31.11 -0.28
N GLN A 286 -1.95 30.77 1.00
CA GLN A 286 -0.89 29.94 1.58
C GLN A 286 -1.40 28.59 2.09
N ARG A 287 -2.56 28.12 1.62
CA ARG A 287 -2.90 26.71 1.79
C ARG A 287 -1.98 25.89 0.89
N LEU A 288 -1.05 25.20 1.54
CA LEU A 288 -0.25 24.16 0.91
C LEU A 288 -1.21 23.24 0.14
N ARG A 289 -0.90 22.95 -1.13
CA ARG A 289 -1.77 22.17 -2.03
C ARG A 289 -1.57 20.68 -1.80
N VAL A 290 -1.95 20.26 -0.61
CA VAL A 290 -1.91 18.89 -0.12
C VAL A 290 -3.23 18.59 0.59
N PRO A 291 -3.78 17.36 0.48
CA PRO A 291 -4.99 16.99 1.20
C PRO A 291 -4.78 17.07 2.72
N GLY A 292 -5.78 17.52 3.48
CA GLY A 292 -5.76 17.43 4.93
C GLY A 292 -6.12 16.03 5.43
N LEU A 293 -5.49 15.59 6.52
CA LEU A 293 -5.87 14.36 7.22
C LEU A 293 -7.17 14.57 8.02
N ARG A 294 -8.16 13.69 7.80
CA ARG A 294 -9.55 13.85 8.27
C ARG A 294 -9.99 12.80 9.28
N GLY A 295 -9.41 11.61 9.28
CA GLY A 295 -9.81 10.55 10.20
C GLY A 295 -8.89 9.33 10.18
N VAL A 296 -9.06 8.48 11.18
CA VAL A 296 -8.41 7.15 11.29
C VAL A 296 -9.45 6.07 11.03
N LEU A 297 -9.05 5.01 10.33
CA LEU A 297 -9.90 3.84 10.11
C LEU A 297 -9.45 2.68 11.00
N ARG A 298 -10.42 2.07 11.66
CA ARG A 298 -10.22 0.93 12.56
C ARG A 298 -11.00 -0.29 12.12
N HIS A 299 -10.41 -1.44 12.40
CA HIS A 299 -11.08 -2.73 12.27
C HIS A 299 -12.32 -2.76 13.18
N PRO A 300 -13.49 -3.25 12.72
CA PRO A 300 -14.75 -3.16 13.46
C PRO A 300 -14.75 -3.97 14.76
N THR A 301 -14.15 -5.17 14.76
CA THR A 301 -14.09 -6.05 15.94
C THR A 301 -12.76 -5.95 16.69
N GLU A 302 -11.64 -6.05 15.98
CA GLU A 302 -10.29 -6.03 16.57
C GLU A 302 -9.80 -4.63 17.01
N GLY A 303 -10.37 -3.54 16.48
CA GLY A 303 -10.08 -2.16 16.92
C GLY A 303 -8.71 -1.58 16.53
N HIS A 304 -7.82 -2.39 15.96
CA HIS A 304 -6.53 -1.94 15.43
C HIS A 304 -6.71 -1.00 14.22
N VAL A 305 -5.70 -0.18 13.97
CA VAL A 305 -5.71 0.78 12.84
C VAL A 305 -5.39 0.06 11.56
N ILE A 306 -6.20 0.31 10.54
CA ILE A 306 -6.11 -0.32 9.22
C ILE A 306 -6.01 0.70 8.09
N GLY A 307 -6.22 1.98 8.35
CA GLY A 307 -6.19 3.00 7.32
C GLY A 307 -6.49 4.39 7.83
N PHE A 308 -6.72 5.29 6.89
CA PHE A 308 -7.01 6.69 7.19
C PHE A 308 -7.88 7.35 6.11
N LEU A 309 -8.45 8.50 6.46
CA LEU A 309 -9.24 9.36 5.58
C LEU A 309 -8.55 10.71 5.38
N ARG A 310 -8.53 11.22 4.15
CA ARG A 310 -8.05 12.57 3.81
C ARG A 310 -9.02 13.29 2.89
N ASP A 311 -8.82 14.60 2.71
CA ASP A 311 -9.61 15.40 1.78
C ASP A 311 -9.61 14.75 0.38
N TRP A 312 -10.79 14.66 -0.25
CA TRP A 312 -10.89 14.29 -1.65
C TRP A 312 -10.46 15.46 -2.53
N VAL A 313 -9.49 15.23 -3.42
CA VAL A 313 -9.09 16.20 -4.44
C VAL A 313 -9.71 15.76 -5.76
N PRO A 314 -10.75 16.45 -6.27
CA PRO A 314 -11.27 16.17 -7.59
C PRO A 314 -10.23 16.58 -8.64
N GLY A 315 -10.19 15.88 -9.77
CA GLY A 315 -9.25 16.19 -10.84
C GLY A 315 -8.79 14.94 -11.57
N ALA A 316 -7.77 15.11 -12.39
CA ALA A 316 -7.06 14.02 -13.06
C ALA A 316 -5.59 14.05 -12.64
N SER A 317 -4.94 12.88 -12.64
CA SER A 317 -3.50 12.82 -12.41
C SER A 317 -2.75 13.53 -13.55
N LEU A 318 -1.57 14.06 -13.26
CA LEU A 318 -0.72 14.68 -14.27
C LEU A 318 -0.37 13.69 -15.40
N ASN A 319 -0.26 12.39 -15.07
CA ASN A 319 -0.06 11.30 -16.03
C ASN A 319 -1.25 11.10 -17.01
N SER A 320 -2.42 11.67 -16.72
CA SER A 320 -3.59 11.58 -17.60
C SER A 320 -3.57 12.59 -18.76
N TYR A 321 -2.59 13.49 -18.78
CA TYR A 321 -2.47 14.54 -19.79
C TYR A 321 -1.36 14.20 -20.79
N GLU A 322 -1.62 14.41 -22.07
CA GLU A 322 -0.57 14.37 -23.09
C GLU A 322 0.20 15.69 -23.05
N MET A 323 1.47 15.66 -22.62
CA MET A 323 2.26 16.87 -22.40
C MET A 323 2.50 17.67 -23.70
N ALA A 324 2.60 16.97 -24.84
CA ALA A 324 2.71 17.56 -26.16
C ALA A 324 1.51 18.46 -26.51
N ASP A 325 0.31 18.11 -26.04
CA ASP A 325 -0.91 18.87 -26.31
C ASP A 325 -1.05 20.14 -25.44
N LEU A 326 -0.18 20.31 -24.42
CA LEU A 326 -0.28 21.40 -23.45
C LEU A 326 0.70 22.55 -23.74
N PRO A 327 0.23 23.82 -23.69
CA PRO A 327 1.10 24.99 -23.82
C PRO A 327 2.27 24.94 -22.83
N ALA A 328 3.47 25.28 -23.32
CA ALA A 328 4.68 25.30 -22.51
C ALA A 328 4.55 26.22 -21.29
N GLU A 329 3.81 27.33 -21.42
CA GLU A 329 3.53 28.25 -20.32
C GLU A 329 2.74 27.57 -19.20
N LEU A 330 1.71 26.77 -19.54
CA LEU A 330 0.90 26.05 -18.55
C LEU A 330 1.71 24.98 -17.84
N ARG A 331 2.53 24.21 -18.59
CA ARG A 331 3.44 23.21 -18.01
C ARG A 331 4.45 23.85 -17.06
N GLY A 332 5.04 24.99 -17.45
CA GLY A 332 5.93 25.77 -16.59
C GLY A 332 5.24 26.35 -15.35
N GLU A 333 3.96 26.72 -15.44
CA GLU A 333 3.17 27.12 -14.26
C GLU A 333 2.94 25.95 -13.30
N TRP A 334 2.64 24.75 -13.81
CA TRP A 334 2.48 23.55 -12.99
C TRP A 334 3.79 23.17 -12.29
N ASP A 335 4.91 23.10 -13.02
CA ASP A 335 6.25 22.90 -12.48
C ASP A 335 6.54 23.86 -11.32
N ALA A 336 6.41 25.17 -11.56
CA ALA A 336 6.68 26.19 -10.55
C ALA A 336 5.78 26.10 -9.31
N LYS A 337 4.58 25.53 -9.42
CA LYS A 337 3.65 25.31 -8.29
C LYS A 337 3.96 24.01 -7.55
N VAL A 338 4.32 22.93 -8.24
CA VAL A 338 4.72 21.66 -7.61
C VAL A 338 6.04 21.85 -6.85
N ALA A 339 7.07 22.39 -7.49
CA ALA A 339 8.36 22.69 -6.85
C ALA A 339 8.19 23.60 -5.62
N ARG A 340 7.32 24.61 -5.71
CA ARG A 340 7.02 25.48 -4.57
C ARG A 340 6.36 24.73 -3.43
N THR A 341 5.36 23.89 -3.71
CA THR A 341 4.67 23.09 -2.68
C THR A 341 5.64 22.12 -2.01
N LEU A 342 6.51 21.48 -2.79
CA LEU A 342 7.57 20.61 -2.28
C LEU A 342 8.55 21.36 -1.37
N ALA A 343 9.04 22.53 -1.79
CA ALA A 343 9.92 23.35 -0.98
C ALA A 343 9.26 23.88 0.31
N GLU A 344 7.94 24.06 0.33
CA GLU A 344 7.20 24.39 1.56
C GLU A 344 7.08 23.16 2.49
N LEU A 345 6.85 21.96 1.95
CA LEU A 345 6.85 20.71 2.71
C LEU A 345 8.20 20.51 3.43
N HIS A 346 9.31 20.66 2.71
CA HIS A 346 10.66 20.55 3.28
C HIS A 346 10.92 21.60 4.37
N ARG A 347 10.41 22.82 4.19
CA ARG A 347 10.48 23.87 5.23
C ARG A 347 9.68 23.55 6.50
N LEU A 348 8.69 22.66 6.40
CA LEU A 348 7.95 22.12 7.53
C LEU A 348 8.59 20.84 8.11
N GLY A 349 9.72 20.38 7.56
CA GLY A 349 10.36 19.11 7.94
C GLY A 349 9.59 17.88 7.45
N VAL A 350 8.71 18.03 6.46
CA VAL A 350 7.90 16.96 5.88
C VAL A 350 8.44 16.60 4.51
N TYR A 351 8.57 15.31 4.24
CA TYR A 351 9.09 14.76 2.98
C TYR A 351 7.98 14.04 2.23
N TRP A 352 7.88 14.25 0.92
CA TRP A 352 6.84 13.68 0.08
C TRP A 352 7.07 12.18 -0.12
N GLY A 353 8.29 11.78 -0.47
CA GLY A 353 8.74 10.39 -0.57
C GLY A 353 7.99 9.57 -1.62
N ALA A 354 7.39 10.22 -2.62
CA ALA A 354 6.53 9.59 -3.63
C ALA A 354 6.30 10.51 -4.84
N ALA A 355 7.29 11.33 -5.18
CA ALA A 355 7.17 12.26 -6.30
C ALA A 355 7.10 11.46 -7.62
N GLU A 356 5.89 11.35 -8.16
CA GLU A 356 5.57 10.73 -9.44
C GLU A 356 4.47 11.54 -10.13
N ASN A 357 4.36 11.40 -11.46
CA ASN A 357 3.31 12.07 -12.24
C ASN A 357 1.90 11.64 -11.79
N GLU A 358 1.76 10.43 -11.25
CA GLU A 358 0.49 9.92 -10.73
C GLU A 358 0.11 10.55 -9.39
N SER A 359 1.11 10.97 -8.60
CA SER A 359 0.96 11.61 -7.30
C SER A 359 0.67 13.12 -7.39
N VAL A 360 0.53 13.67 -8.60
CA VAL A 360 0.10 15.07 -8.81
C VAL A 360 -1.29 15.08 -9.43
N ILE A 361 -2.27 15.65 -8.73
CA ILE A 361 -3.64 15.84 -9.25
C ILE A 361 -3.81 17.28 -9.73
N ILE A 362 -4.25 17.46 -10.97
CA ILE A 362 -4.70 18.74 -11.49
C ILE A 362 -6.19 18.89 -11.22
N ASP A 363 -6.54 19.83 -10.33
CA ASP A 363 -7.93 20.05 -9.96
C ASP A 363 -8.75 20.74 -11.08
N PRO A 364 -10.09 20.84 -10.97
CA PRO A 364 -10.92 21.50 -11.97
C PRO A 364 -10.62 22.99 -12.20
N HIS A 365 -9.82 23.62 -11.33
CA HIS A 365 -9.34 24.99 -11.48
C HIS A 365 -7.96 25.07 -12.16
N GLY A 366 -7.37 23.92 -12.54
CA GLY A 366 -6.05 23.84 -13.15
C GLY A 366 -4.91 23.99 -12.14
N GLU A 367 -5.19 23.79 -10.85
CA GLU A 367 -4.18 23.88 -9.80
C GLU A 367 -3.62 22.48 -9.47
N PRO A 368 -2.29 22.31 -9.41
CA PRO A 368 -1.68 21.04 -9.02
C PRO A 368 -1.73 20.83 -7.51
N TRP A 369 -2.08 19.60 -7.11
CA TRP A 369 -2.09 19.11 -5.74
C TRP A 369 -1.16 17.92 -5.60
N LEU A 370 -0.35 17.90 -4.55
CA LEU A 370 0.54 16.78 -4.23
C LEU A 370 -0.23 15.80 -3.33
N VAL A 371 -0.33 14.55 -3.78
CA VAL A 371 -1.02 13.46 -3.07
C VAL A 371 -0.06 12.28 -2.85
N ASP A 372 -0.53 11.24 -2.15
CA ASP A 372 0.20 9.99 -1.87
C ASP A 372 1.57 10.19 -1.25
N PHE A 373 1.65 10.20 0.09
CA PHE A 373 2.89 10.41 0.81
C PHE A 373 3.54 9.08 1.19
N GLY A 374 4.88 9.06 1.35
CA GLY A 374 5.59 7.97 2.03
C GLY A 374 5.67 6.62 1.29
N ALA A 375 5.30 6.57 0.00
CA ALA A 375 5.29 5.32 -0.77
C ALA A 375 6.70 4.75 -1.03
N LYS A 376 7.68 5.62 -1.29
CA LYS A 376 9.08 5.31 -1.61
C LYS A 376 10.04 5.71 -0.49
N VAL A 377 9.79 5.26 0.74
CA VAL A 377 10.94 5.19 1.66
C VAL A 377 11.81 4.03 1.20
N ASN A 378 12.95 4.34 0.60
CA ASN A 378 14.01 3.39 0.27
C ASN A 378 14.38 2.60 1.53
N LEU A 379 13.88 1.36 1.60
CA LEU A 379 14.31 0.22 2.41
C LEU A 379 15.16 0.57 3.65
N GLY A 380 14.50 0.91 4.76
CA GLY A 380 15.04 0.70 6.12
C GLY A 380 16.28 1.50 6.54
N LEU A 381 16.84 2.37 5.70
CA LEU A 381 17.92 3.26 6.12
C LEU A 381 17.30 4.48 6.79
N LYS A 382 17.64 4.71 8.06
CA LYS A 382 17.56 6.03 8.70
C LYS A 382 18.50 6.97 7.95
N ARG A 383 18.09 7.39 6.76
CA ARG A 383 18.69 8.49 6.02
C ARG A 383 18.59 9.75 6.86
N GLU A 384 19.68 10.50 6.90
CA GLU A 384 19.71 11.80 7.59
C GLU A 384 18.70 12.74 6.91
N GLU A 385 18.29 13.80 7.61
CA GLU A 385 17.29 14.75 7.13
C GLU A 385 17.63 15.31 5.73
N GLY A 386 18.92 15.54 5.46
CA GLY A 386 19.43 15.98 4.16
C GLY A 386 19.24 14.96 3.03
N ASP A 387 19.39 13.66 3.31
CA ASP A 387 19.28 12.60 2.30
C ASP A 387 17.82 12.37 1.85
N ARG A 388 16.84 12.81 2.65
CA ARG A 388 15.40 12.73 2.33
C ARG A 388 14.95 13.91 1.49
N GLU A 389 15.42 15.11 1.82
CA GLU A 389 15.19 16.30 1.00
C GLU A 389 15.75 16.11 -0.41
N GLU A 390 17.02 15.67 -0.50
CA GLU A 390 17.67 15.37 -1.77
C GLU A 390 16.93 14.27 -2.54
N GLY A 391 16.48 13.22 -1.83
CA GLY A 391 15.69 12.15 -2.43
C GLY A 391 14.39 12.65 -3.10
N ASP A 392 13.65 13.53 -2.43
CA ASP A 392 12.43 14.13 -2.99
C ASP A 392 12.71 14.95 -4.25
N TRP A 393 13.81 15.72 -4.27
CA TRP A 393 14.19 16.50 -5.45
C TRP A 393 14.67 15.63 -6.62
N LEU A 394 15.36 14.53 -6.34
CA LEU A 394 15.75 13.55 -7.35
C LEU A 394 14.52 12.85 -7.97
N ASP A 395 13.53 12.49 -7.14
CA ASP A 395 12.28 11.92 -7.64
C ASP A 395 11.48 12.99 -8.42
N TYR A 396 11.48 14.25 -7.95
CA TYR A 396 10.85 15.38 -8.64
C TYR A 396 11.42 15.64 -10.04
N ASP A 397 12.70 15.39 -10.27
CA ASP A 397 13.36 15.57 -11.58
C ASP A 397 12.65 14.78 -12.70
N SER A 398 12.06 13.63 -12.36
CA SER A 398 11.24 12.85 -13.29
C SER A 398 9.95 13.59 -13.70
N ILE A 399 9.31 14.29 -12.76
CA ILE A 399 8.13 15.13 -13.02
C ILE A 399 8.55 16.35 -13.86
N TYR A 400 9.66 16.99 -13.51
CA TYR A 400 10.20 18.12 -14.25
C TYR A 400 10.45 17.75 -15.71
N HIS A 401 11.17 16.65 -15.96
CA HIS A 401 11.43 16.18 -17.31
C HIS A 401 10.16 15.79 -18.06
N TYR A 402 9.20 15.16 -17.40
CA TYR A 402 7.90 14.87 -18.00
C TYR A 402 7.18 16.15 -18.43
N LEU A 403 7.16 17.16 -17.56
CA LEU A 403 6.60 18.49 -17.86
C LEU A 403 7.40 19.25 -18.92
N GLU A 404 8.69 18.97 -19.11
CA GLU A 404 9.51 19.61 -20.13
C GLU A 404 9.39 18.99 -21.52
N MET A 405 8.89 17.76 -21.64
CA MET A 405 8.75 17.04 -22.92
C MET A 405 8.22 18.00 -24.00
N ARG A 406 9.07 18.26 -25.00
CA ARG A 406 8.75 19.15 -26.12
C ARG A 406 8.20 18.33 -27.26
N ASP A 407 7.36 18.95 -28.07
CA ASP A 407 6.96 18.40 -29.35
C ASP A 407 8.20 18.02 -30.16
N GLU A 408 8.33 16.75 -30.51
CA GLU A 408 9.12 16.37 -31.68
C GLU A 408 8.32 16.75 -32.95
N GLU A 409 8.07 18.05 -33.13
CA GLU A 409 7.56 18.58 -34.39
C GLU A 409 8.70 18.58 -35.42
N GLY A 410 8.77 17.49 -36.19
CA GLY A 410 9.07 17.55 -37.62
C GLY A 410 10.41 18.18 -38.05
N VAL A 411 11.54 17.69 -37.56
CA VAL A 411 12.82 17.89 -38.27
C VAL A 411 12.98 16.79 -39.31
N VAL A 412 12.47 17.04 -40.53
CA VAL A 412 12.94 16.34 -41.72
C VAL A 412 14.34 16.87 -42.04
N VAL A 413 15.40 16.21 -41.54
CA VAL A 413 16.73 16.34 -42.13
C VAL A 413 17.37 14.95 -42.27
N SER A 414 17.69 14.69 -43.52
CA SER A 414 18.42 13.58 -44.12
C SER A 414 19.69 13.16 -43.39
N ASP A 415 19.82 11.83 -43.26
CA ASP A 415 20.97 10.97 -43.57
C ASP A 415 22.40 11.54 -43.35
N GLY A 416 23.12 10.98 -42.38
CA GLY A 416 24.52 11.30 -42.12
C GLY A 416 25.04 10.67 -40.83
N GLY A 417 25.47 9.41 -40.91
CA GLY A 417 25.81 8.56 -39.76
C GLY A 417 26.98 9.01 -38.87
N GLY A 418 27.10 8.34 -37.73
CA GLY A 418 28.40 8.08 -37.10
C GLY A 418 28.46 8.15 -35.57
N SER A 419 28.48 6.95 -34.98
CA SER A 419 29.25 6.50 -33.81
C SER A 419 28.88 6.91 -32.37
N ASP A 420 28.75 5.83 -31.58
CA ASP A 420 29.17 5.60 -30.20
C ASP A 420 28.55 6.45 -29.09
N GLU A 421 27.71 5.83 -28.25
CA GLU A 421 28.14 5.41 -26.91
C GLU A 421 27.05 4.64 -26.13
N CYS A 422 27.51 3.55 -25.50
CA CYS A 422 27.02 2.92 -24.26
C CYS A 422 25.67 2.19 -24.25
N ASP A 423 25.75 0.90 -24.61
CA ASP A 423 24.85 -0.16 -24.16
C ASP A 423 24.80 -0.24 -22.63
N PHE A 424 23.71 0.26 -22.04
CA PHE A 424 23.22 -0.18 -20.73
C PHE A 424 22.07 -1.16 -21.00
N GLU A 425 22.42 -2.43 -21.21
CA GLU A 425 21.48 -3.53 -21.36
C GLU A 425 20.85 -3.85 -19.98
N ILE A 426 19.90 -3.01 -19.56
CA ILE A 426 18.99 -3.30 -18.45
C ILE A 426 17.95 -4.27 -18.97
N ASP A 427 18.17 -5.54 -18.62
CA ASP A 427 17.28 -6.70 -18.66
C ASP A 427 15.83 -6.40 -19.13
N VAL A 428 15.63 -6.52 -20.45
CA VAL A 428 14.34 -6.33 -21.14
C VAL A 428 13.27 -7.28 -20.59
N VAL A 429 13.66 -8.42 -20.01
CA VAL A 429 12.75 -9.42 -19.44
C VAL A 429 12.15 -8.96 -18.11
N LEU A 430 12.86 -8.13 -17.33
CA LEU A 430 12.32 -7.51 -16.10
C LEU A 430 11.43 -6.30 -16.43
N ARG A 431 11.76 -5.52 -17.47
CA ARG A 431 10.92 -4.41 -17.94
C ARG A 431 9.59 -4.88 -18.55
N GLU A 432 9.55 -6.01 -19.26
CA GLU A 432 8.30 -6.56 -19.79
C GLU A 432 7.41 -7.20 -18.71
N LYS A 433 8.00 -7.76 -17.64
CA LYS A 433 7.25 -8.29 -16.48
C LYS A 433 6.67 -7.18 -15.60
N LEU A 434 7.37 -6.06 -15.44
CA LEU A 434 6.86 -4.88 -14.72
C LEU A 434 5.83 -4.07 -15.56
N ARG A 435 5.98 -4.02 -16.89
CA ARG A 435 4.95 -3.41 -17.77
C ARG A 435 3.63 -4.18 -17.75
N HIS A 436 3.64 -5.51 -17.60
CA HIS A 436 2.40 -6.28 -17.42
C HIS A 436 1.73 -6.10 -16.05
N TRP A 437 2.45 -5.58 -15.05
CA TRP A 437 1.88 -5.27 -13.73
C TRP A 437 1.40 -3.82 -13.59
N ASN A 438 1.94 -2.87 -14.36
CA ASN A 438 1.51 -1.46 -14.31
C ASN A 438 0.46 -1.06 -15.36
N LEU A 439 0.24 -1.83 -16.43
CA LEU A 439 -0.72 -1.44 -17.50
C LEU A 439 -2.20 -1.72 -17.21
N HIS A 440 -2.57 -2.22 -16.03
CA HIS A 440 -3.96 -2.47 -15.66
C HIS A 440 -4.47 -1.69 -14.45
N MET A 441 -3.71 -0.74 -13.91
CA MET A 441 -4.18 0.05 -12.77
C MET A 441 -5.06 1.25 -13.12
N TRP A 442 -5.16 1.69 -14.38
CA TRP A 442 -6.04 2.81 -14.74
C TRP A 442 -6.63 2.65 -16.14
N LYS A 443 -7.92 2.29 -16.20
CA LYS A 443 -8.84 2.58 -17.31
C LYS A 443 -10.25 2.75 -16.79
#